data_AF-A0A0Q7FBL7-F1
#
_entry.id   AF-A0A0Q7FBL7-F1
#
_cell.length_a   1.000
_cell.length_b   1.000
_cell.length_c   1.000
_cell.angle_alpha   90.00
_cell.angle_beta   90.00
_cell.angle_gamma   90.00
#
_symmetry.space_group_name_H-M   'P 1'
#
loop_
_entity.id
_entity.type
_entity.pdbx_description
1 polymer ?
#
loop_
_entity_poly.entity_id
_entity_poly.type
_entity_poly.pdbx_seq_one_letter_code
_entity_poly.pdbx_strand_id
1 'polypeptide(L)'
;MKNKTFNTKALLIATAVSILTIVFVFYGSRKLQNFDAALITYLFGTVFAFFGIVYRYSVWLQRPPTWMYFKRSLQFLFTGKILSHLWFLGKESVENIAVQKFIYPRSKYRWFAHFCIALGCMSAFAITIPLTFGWIHFTLAPNSISIYEAHFFGFKMMDFKIGSFLAFLIFHALNWSSWLVIIGSVYYLRRRLTNPGLIATQSFEGDLLPLILLIAISVTGLCLTYSYQFMKGFAYDFLAVIHAVTVIMFLIWIPFGKFFHIIQRPAQIGAHIYKKEGIKKGMAVCPHTGEEFATQLHIDDLKIVTKQLGFDFTHEDGTSHLDLSPEGKRSRLAQAHLKARLESGSLFG
;
A
#
# COMPACT_ATOMS: atom_id res chain seq x y z
N MET A 1 -1.14 0.41 35.44
CA MET A 1 -1.91 0.55 34.19
C MET A 1 -2.23 -0.85 33.68
N LYS A 2 -3.51 -1.23 33.52
CA LYS A 2 -3.89 -2.55 32.96
C LYS A 2 -3.18 -2.73 31.61
N ASN A 3 -2.35 -3.76 31.47
CA ASN A 3 -1.70 -4.16 30.23
C ASN A 3 -2.77 -4.52 29.19
N LYS A 4 -3.33 -3.52 28.52
CA LYS A 4 -4.19 -3.75 27.36
C LYS A 4 -3.29 -4.28 26.25
N THR A 5 -3.48 -5.55 25.91
CA THR A 5 -2.76 -6.26 24.85
C THR A 5 -3.12 -5.77 23.44
N PHE A 6 -4.18 -4.97 23.28
CA PHE A 6 -4.64 -4.46 21.99
C PHE A 6 -5.21 -3.03 22.05
N ASN A 7 -5.20 -2.35 20.91
CA ASN A 7 -5.65 -0.96 20.78
C ASN A 7 -7.18 -0.89 20.60
N THR A 8 -7.90 -0.53 21.67
CA THR A 8 -9.38 -0.51 21.66
C THR A 8 -9.96 0.46 20.62
N LYS A 9 -9.35 1.64 20.42
CA LYS A 9 -9.85 2.62 19.44
C LYS A 9 -9.73 2.09 18.01
N ALA A 10 -8.56 1.54 17.67
CA ALA A 10 -8.33 0.95 16.36
C ALA A 10 -9.26 -0.25 16.11
N LEU A 11 -9.52 -1.06 17.14
CA LEU A 11 -10.45 -2.19 17.06
C LEU A 11 -11.86 -1.72 16.73
N LEU A 12 -12.39 -0.73 17.45
CA LEU A 12 -13.73 -0.19 17.21
C LEU A 12 -13.87 0.40 15.79
N ILE A 13 -12.87 1.15 15.34
CA ILE A 13 -12.86 1.71 13.98
C ILE A 13 -12.86 0.58 12.94
N ALA A 14 -12.02 -0.44 13.11
CA ALA A 14 -11.95 -1.56 12.18
C ALA A 14 -13.26 -2.34 12.15
N THR A 15 -13.87 -2.63 13.29
CA THR A 15 -15.17 -3.30 13.38
C THR A 15 -16.27 -2.48 12.70
N ALA A 16 -16.34 -1.17 12.96
CA ALA A 16 -17.33 -0.29 12.33
C ALA A 16 -17.18 -0.26 10.81
N VAL A 17 -15.95 -0.18 10.30
CA VAL A 17 -15.70 -0.21 8.85
C VAL A 17 -16.05 -1.58 8.25
N SER A 18 -15.76 -2.70 8.92
CA SER A 18 -16.17 -4.03 8.45
C SER A 18 -17.70 -4.18 8.36
N ILE A 19 -18.44 -3.68 9.35
CA ILE A 19 -19.91 -3.65 9.31
C ILE A 19 -20.38 -2.80 8.13
N LEU A 20 -19.78 -1.62 7.93
CA LEU A 20 -20.11 -0.74 6.81
C LEU A 20 -19.83 -1.41 5.45
N THR A 21 -18.74 -2.16 5.32
CA THR A 21 -18.43 -2.96 4.12
C THR A 21 -19.54 -3.98 3.85
N ILE A 22 -20.01 -4.71 4.86
CA ILE A 22 -21.11 -5.68 4.71
C ILE A 22 -22.39 -4.97 4.28
N VAL A 23 -22.69 -3.81 4.86
CA VAL A 23 -23.85 -2.98 4.47
C VAL A 23 -23.74 -2.54 3.01
N PHE A 24 -22.56 -2.11 2.55
CA PHE A 24 -22.35 -1.72 1.15
C PHE A 24 -22.44 -2.91 0.19
N VAL A 25 -22.01 -4.10 0.59
CA VAL A 25 -22.20 -5.32 -0.20
C VAL A 25 -23.70 -5.61 -0.33
N PHE A 26 -24.45 -5.61 0.78
CA PHE A 26 -25.88 -5.89 0.78
C PHE A 26 -26.68 -4.92 -0.11
N TYR A 27 -26.49 -3.62 0.06
CA TYR A 27 -27.22 -2.64 -0.76
C TYR A 27 -26.70 -2.56 -2.18
N GLY A 28 -25.38 -2.65 -2.37
CA GLY A 28 -24.77 -2.55 -3.69
C GLY A 28 -25.10 -3.72 -4.61
N SER A 29 -25.29 -4.91 -4.05
CA SER A 29 -25.77 -6.11 -4.76
C SER A 29 -27.29 -6.19 -4.91
N ARG A 30 -28.03 -5.11 -4.62
CA ARG A 30 -29.51 -5.07 -4.64
C ARG A 30 -30.14 -6.10 -3.70
N LYS A 31 -29.79 -6.02 -2.41
CA LYS A 31 -30.25 -6.97 -1.37
C LYS A 31 -29.86 -8.40 -1.72
N LEU A 32 -28.61 -8.59 -2.17
CA LEU A 32 -28.02 -9.87 -2.59
C LEU A 32 -28.60 -10.49 -3.88
N GLN A 33 -29.50 -9.82 -4.59
CA GLN A 33 -30.05 -10.33 -5.87
C GLN A 33 -28.95 -10.55 -6.93
N ASN A 34 -27.96 -9.66 -6.96
CA ASN A 34 -26.85 -9.71 -7.91
C ASN A 34 -25.60 -10.38 -7.33
N PHE A 35 -25.70 -10.95 -6.13
CA PHE A 35 -24.58 -11.57 -5.45
C PHE A 35 -24.40 -13.01 -5.92
N ASP A 36 -23.20 -13.35 -6.40
CA ASP A 36 -22.85 -14.73 -6.73
C ASP A 36 -22.46 -15.49 -5.46
N ALA A 37 -23.23 -16.53 -5.13
CA ALA A 37 -23.01 -17.36 -3.96
C ALA A 37 -21.64 -18.06 -3.98
N ALA A 38 -21.06 -18.33 -5.17
CA ALA A 38 -19.73 -18.90 -5.29
C ALA A 38 -18.63 -17.97 -4.75
N LEU A 39 -18.90 -16.66 -4.64
CA LEU A 39 -17.96 -15.65 -4.18
C LEU A 39 -17.98 -15.43 -2.66
N ILE A 40 -18.81 -16.15 -1.91
CA ILE A 40 -19.00 -15.90 -0.47
C ILE A 40 -17.72 -16.08 0.36
N THR A 41 -16.90 -17.06 0.03
CA THR A 41 -15.62 -17.30 0.72
C THR A 41 -14.62 -16.18 0.45
N TYR A 42 -14.61 -15.65 -0.78
CA TYR A 42 -13.83 -14.47 -1.15
C TYR A 42 -14.31 -13.23 -0.39
N LEU A 43 -15.63 -13.05 -0.23
CA LEU A 43 -16.20 -11.95 0.54
C LEU A 43 -15.71 -11.98 2.01
N PHE A 44 -15.72 -13.14 2.66
CA PHE A 44 -15.16 -13.28 4.01
C PHE A 44 -13.68 -12.89 4.06
N GLY A 45 -12.88 -13.37 3.10
CA GLY A 45 -11.47 -13.00 2.96
C GLY A 45 -11.29 -11.49 2.77
N THR A 46 -12.11 -10.85 1.94
CA THR A 46 -12.07 -9.41 1.70
C THR A 46 -12.46 -8.62 2.94
N VAL A 47 -13.55 -8.97 3.63
CA VAL A 47 -13.97 -8.29 4.88
C VAL A 47 -12.89 -8.40 5.95
N PHE A 48 -12.25 -9.57 6.09
CA PHE A 48 -11.12 -9.75 6.99
C PHE A 48 -9.92 -8.88 6.59
N ALA A 49 -9.56 -8.83 5.31
CA ALA A 49 -8.48 -7.99 4.82
C ALA A 49 -8.75 -6.51 5.13
N PHE A 50 -9.96 -6.01 4.85
CA PHE A 50 -10.38 -4.65 5.18
C PHE A 50 -10.29 -4.37 6.68
N PHE A 51 -10.77 -5.30 7.52
CA PHE A 51 -10.64 -5.20 8.98
C PHE A 51 -9.17 -5.04 9.40
N GLY A 52 -8.30 -5.97 8.98
CA GLY A 52 -6.89 -5.97 9.35
C GLY A 52 -6.16 -4.73 8.85
N ILE A 53 -6.47 -4.27 7.63
CA ILE A 53 -5.90 -3.06 7.04
C ILE A 53 -6.29 -1.84 7.88
N VAL A 54 -7.59 -1.67 8.17
CA VAL A 54 -8.10 -0.52 8.93
C VAL A 54 -7.55 -0.53 10.35
N TYR A 55 -7.51 -1.69 11.00
CA TYR A 55 -6.93 -1.83 12.33
C TYR A 55 -5.46 -1.41 12.34
N ARG A 56 -4.64 -2.01 11.46
CA ARG A 56 -3.20 -1.72 11.40
C ARG A 56 -2.93 -0.27 11.00
N TYR A 57 -3.70 0.27 10.06
CA TYR A 57 -3.58 1.67 9.64
C TYR A 57 -3.95 2.62 10.78
N SER A 58 -5.00 2.32 11.54
CA SER A 58 -5.40 3.11 12.71
C SER A 58 -4.32 3.09 13.80
N VAL A 59 -3.73 1.93 14.10
CA VAL A 59 -2.61 1.83 15.05
C VAL A 59 -1.38 2.58 14.53
N TRP A 60 -1.08 2.46 13.24
CA TRP A 60 0.03 3.18 12.61
C TRP A 60 -0.16 4.69 12.67
N LEU A 61 -1.36 5.19 12.42
CA LEU A 61 -1.70 6.61 12.42
C LEU A 61 -1.67 7.25 13.81
N GLN A 62 -1.92 6.46 14.86
CA GLN A 62 -1.88 6.91 16.25
C GLN A 62 -0.47 7.14 16.81
N ARG A 63 0.59 6.76 16.07
CA ARG A 63 1.97 7.00 16.53
C ARG A 63 2.30 8.50 16.42
N PRO A 64 3.02 9.09 17.39
CA PRO A 64 3.33 10.52 17.37
C PRO A 64 3.89 11.06 16.04
N PRO A 65 4.89 10.40 15.39
CA PRO A 65 5.45 10.92 14.14
C PRO A 65 4.45 10.89 12.98
N THR A 66 3.68 9.82 12.83
CA THR A 66 2.73 9.64 11.73
C THR A 66 1.51 10.53 11.92
N TRP A 67 1.04 10.68 13.16
CA TRP A 67 -0.01 11.63 13.52
C TRP A 67 0.37 13.06 13.21
N MET A 68 1.62 13.46 13.50
CA MET A 68 2.13 14.79 13.18
C MET A 68 2.04 15.06 11.67
N TYR A 69 2.57 14.15 10.84
CA TYR A 69 2.47 14.28 9.39
C TYR A 69 1.02 14.35 8.92
N PHE A 70 0.15 13.47 9.41
CA PHE A 70 -1.27 13.47 9.04
C PHE A 70 -1.96 14.80 9.37
N LYS A 71 -1.78 15.30 10.60
CA LYS A 71 -2.35 16.58 11.05
C LYS A 71 -1.86 17.74 10.17
N ARG A 72 -0.55 17.78 9.89
CA ARG A 72 0.05 18.82 9.05
C ARG A 72 -0.43 18.73 7.60
N SER A 73 -0.54 17.52 7.05
CA SER A 73 -1.09 17.31 5.71
C SER A 73 -2.54 17.78 5.60
N LEU A 74 -3.41 17.45 6.56
CA LEU A 74 -4.77 17.99 6.57
C LEU A 74 -4.75 19.52 6.69
N GLN A 75 -3.96 20.08 7.61
CA GLN A 75 -3.86 21.53 7.77
C GLN A 75 -3.50 22.22 6.45
N PHE A 76 -2.50 21.72 5.72
CA PHE A 76 -2.07 22.30 4.45
C PHE A 76 -3.08 22.11 3.32
N LEU A 77 -3.86 21.03 3.32
CA LEU A 77 -4.94 20.85 2.36
C LEU A 77 -6.02 21.91 2.53
N PHE A 78 -6.30 22.36 3.76
CA PHE A 78 -7.38 23.31 4.05
C PHE A 78 -6.97 24.78 4.16
N THR A 79 -5.67 25.14 4.20
CA THR A 79 -5.22 26.55 4.29
C THR A 79 -5.28 27.36 2.98
N GLY A 80 -6.34 27.20 2.19
CA GLY A 80 -6.71 28.19 1.16
C GLY A 80 -6.04 28.09 -0.22
N LYS A 81 -5.21 27.07 -0.48
CA LYS A 81 -4.62 26.79 -1.82
C LYS A 81 -5.07 25.44 -2.38
N ILE A 82 -6.32 25.06 -2.11
CA ILE A 82 -6.90 23.74 -2.41
C ILE A 82 -6.63 23.34 -3.87
N LEU A 83 -6.86 24.21 -4.85
CA LEU A 83 -6.62 23.92 -6.27
C LEU A 83 -5.15 23.62 -6.60
N SER A 84 -4.21 24.41 -6.08
CA SER A 84 -2.77 24.17 -6.28
C SER A 84 -2.33 22.86 -5.61
N HIS A 85 -2.87 22.58 -4.43
CA HIS A 85 -2.61 21.33 -3.71
C HIS A 85 -3.24 20.14 -4.42
N LEU A 86 -4.47 20.23 -4.93
CA LEU A 86 -5.14 19.18 -5.71
C LEU A 86 -4.40 18.89 -7.02
N TRP A 87 -3.94 19.91 -7.74
CA TRP A 87 -3.11 19.70 -8.93
C TRP A 87 -1.79 19.00 -8.58
N PHE A 88 -1.12 19.46 -7.52
CA PHE A 88 0.11 18.82 -7.04
C PHE A 88 -0.14 17.38 -6.58
N LEU A 89 -1.23 17.11 -5.86
CA LEU A 89 -1.69 15.78 -5.45
C LEU A 89 -1.89 14.88 -6.67
N GLY A 90 -2.58 15.37 -7.70
CA GLY A 90 -2.83 14.64 -8.93
C GLY A 90 -1.54 14.29 -9.65
N LYS A 91 -0.67 15.28 -9.86
CA LYS A 91 0.65 15.09 -10.48
C LYS A 91 1.51 14.09 -9.72
N GLU A 92 1.65 14.25 -8.39
CA GLU A 92 2.46 13.35 -7.57
C GLU A 92 1.88 11.93 -7.51
N SER A 93 0.55 11.79 -7.52
CA SER A 93 -0.11 10.49 -7.60
C SER A 93 0.22 9.80 -8.92
N VAL A 94 0.14 10.51 -10.04
CA VAL A 94 0.51 9.95 -11.35
C VAL A 94 1.99 9.58 -11.40
N GLU A 95 2.90 10.49 -11.02
CA GLU A 95 4.34 10.23 -11.11
C GLU A 95 4.81 9.10 -10.18
N ASN A 96 4.30 9.04 -8.94
CA ASN A 96 4.81 8.11 -7.94
C ASN A 96 3.97 6.84 -7.78
N ILE A 97 2.65 6.91 -7.93
CA ILE A 97 1.76 5.74 -7.76
C ILE A 97 1.57 5.02 -9.10
N ALA A 98 1.15 5.74 -10.14
CA ALA A 98 0.86 5.12 -11.44
C ALA A 98 2.15 4.81 -12.23
N VAL A 99 3.00 5.81 -12.47
CA VAL A 99 4.22 5.69 -13.27
C VAL A 99 5.39 5.14 -12.45
N GLN A 100 5.37 5.30 -11.13
CA GLN A 100 6.40 4.76 -10.22
C GLN A 100 7.82 5.24 -10.56
N LYS A 101 7.92 6.53 -10.95
CA LYS A 101 9.13 7.16 -11.46
C LYS A 101 10.35 7.01 -10.55
N PHE A 102 10.16 6.99 -9.24
CA PHE A 102 11.22 6.80 -8.24
C PHE A 102 12.01 5.48 -8.37
N ILE A 103 11.47 4.44 -9.03
CA ILE A 103 12.19 3.16 -9.26
C ILE A 103 13.09 3.25 -10.49
N TYR A 104 12.68 4.01 -11.50
CA TYR A 104 13.33 4.05 -12.81
C TYR A 104 14.82 4.41 -12.75
N PRO A 105 15.26 5.47 -12.02
CA PRO A 105 16.67 5.81 -11.90
C PRO A 105 17.54 4.72 -11.27
N ARG A 106 16.93 3.79 -10.49
CA ARG A 106 17.67 2.72 -9.81
C ARG A 106 17.89 1.50 -10.70
N SER A 107 16.96 1.19 -11.60
CA SER A 107 17.08 0.14 -12.62
C SER A 107 15.80 0.05 -13.47
N LYS A 108 15.94 0.15 -14.80
CA LYS A 108 14.83 0.00 -15.76
C LYS A 108 14.12 -1.35 -15.64
N TYR A 109 14.87 -2.44 -15.46
CA TYR A 109 14.30 -3.78 -15.29
C TYR A 109 13.51 -3.93 -13.98
N ARG A 110 14.00 -3.36 -12.87
CA ARG A 110 13.25 -3.35 -11.60
C ARG A 110 11.95 -2.56 -11.75
N TRP A 111 12.03 -1.41 -12.41
CA TRP A 111 10.86 -0.58 -12.67
C TRP A 111 9.81 -1.35 -13.48
N PHE A 112 10.20 -1.97 -14.60
CA PHE A 112 9.27 -2.73 -15.44
C PHE A 112 8.62 -3.89 -14.67
N ALA A 113 9.42 -4.70 -13.97
CA ALA A 113 8.90 -5.80 -13.17
C ALA A 113 7.93 -5.34 -12.07
N HIS A 114 8.25 -4.24 -11.38
CA HIS A 114 7.37 -3.69 -10.35
C HIS A 114 6.11 -3.09 -10.96
N PHE A 115 6.22 -2.44 -12.12
CA PHE A 115 5.08 -1.92 -12.87
C PHE A 115 4.13 -3.04 -13.26
N CYS A 116 4.64 -4.18 -13.77
CA CYS A 116 3.83 -5.36 -14.07
C CYS A 116 3.11 -5.92 -12.83
N ILE A 117 3.80 -6.09 -11.69
CA ILE A 117 3.16 -6.54 -10.44
C ILE A 117 2.07 -5.54 -10.01
N ALA A 118 2.41 -4.26 -9.98
CA ALA A 118 1.51 -3.23 -9.47
C ALA A 118 0.26 -3.08 -10.35
N LEU A 119 0.44 -3.00 -11.67
CA LEU A 119 -0.66 -2.90 -12.62
C LEU A 119 -1.52 -4.17 -12.57
N GLY A 120 -0.90 -5.36 -12.63
CA GLY A 120 -1.63 -6.62 -12.60
C GLY A 120 -2.39 -6.86 -11.29
N CYS A 121 -1.81 -6.54 -10.14
CA CYS A 121 -2.52 -6.63 -8.85
C CYS A 121 -3.63 -5.58 -8.75
N MET A 122 -3.38 -4.34 -9.17
CA MET A 122 -4.37 -3.27 -9.09
C MET A 122 -5.57 -3.55 -10.01
N SER A 123 -5.32 -4.00 -11.24
CA SER A 123 -6.39 -4.40 -12.17
C SER A 123 -7.16 -5.60 -11.64
N ALA A 124 -6.47 -6.61 -11.10
CA ALA A 124 -7.12 -7.76 -10.49
C ALA A 124 -8.06 -7.33 -9.36
N PHE A 125 -7.60 -6.52 -8.39
CA PHE A 125 -8.45 -6.03 -7.30
C PHE A 125 -9.59 -5.13 -7.77
N ALA A 126 -9.33 -4.27 -8.77
CA ALA A 126 -10.35 -3.39 -9.34
C ALA A 126 -11.49 -4.18 -10.02
N ILE A 127 -11.22 -5.41 -10.46
CA ILE A 127 -12.21 -6.32 -11.06
C ILE A 127 -12.84 -7.22 -9.99
N THR A 128 -12.02 -7.88 -9.16
CA THR A 128 -12.49 -8.92 -8.25
C THR A 128 -13.25 -8.37 -7.05
N ILE A 129 -12.92 -7.18 -6.52
CA ILE A 129 -13.65 -6.60 -5.39
C ILE A 129 -15.10 -6.27 -5.80
N PRO A 130 -15.37 -5.52 -6.89
CA PRO A 130 -16.74 -5.27 -7.33
C PRO A 130 -17.52 -6.54 -7.70
N LEU A 131 -16.87 -7.54 -8.30
CA LEU A 131 -17.49 -8.84 -8.58
C LEU A 131 -17.88 -9.55 -7.27
N THR A 132 -16.94 -9.64 -6.32
CA THR A 132 -17.16 -10.27 -5.00
C THR A 132 -18.26 -9.54 -4.22
N PHE A 133 -18.41 -8.23 -4.42
CA PHE A 133 -19.46 -7.45 -3.76
C PHE A 133 -20.82 -7.52 -4.47
N GLY A 134 -20.91 -8.20 -5.62
CA GLY A 134 -22.11 -8.21 -6.47
C GLY A 134 -22.44 -6.84 -7.09
N TRP A 135 -21.47 -5.93 -7.12
CA TRP A 135 -21.63 -4.61 -7.73
C TRP A 135 -21.55 -4.70 -9.25
N ILE A 136 -20.68 -5.56 -9.77
CA ILE A 136 -20.60 -5.89 -11.19
C ILE A 136 -21.19 -7.28 -11.40
N HIS A 137 -22.05 -7.41 -12.40
CA HIS A 137 -22.52 -8.71 -12.88
C HIS A 137 -22.88 -8.62 -14.36
N PHE A 138 -22.99 -9.78 -15.01
CA PHE A 138 -23.28 -9.90 -16.43
C PHE A 138 -24.53 -10.73 -16.63
N THR A 139 -25.42 -10.30 -17.53
CA THR A 139 -26.65 -11.01 -17.89
C THR A 139 -26.80 -11.10 -19.40
N LEU A 140 -27.62 -12.04 -19.88
CA LEU A 140 -28.02 -12.04 -21.29
C LEU A 140 -29.10 -10.98 -21.51
N ALA A 141 -29.00 -10.23 -22.60
CA ALA A 141 -30.01 -9.23 -22.95
C ALA A 141 -31.38 -9.91 -23.17
N PRO A 142 -32.50 -9.24 -22.81
CA PRO A 142 -33.83 -9.78 -23.04
C PRO A 142 -34.01 -10.17 -24.51
N ASN A 143 -34.49 -11.39 -24.76
CA ASN A 143 -34.73 -11.95 -26.10
C ASN A 143 -33.47 -12.10 -26.98
N SER A 144 -32.26 -12.14 -26.42
CA SER A 144 -31.02 -12.43 -27.17
C SER A 144 -30.14 -13.45 -26.46
N ILE A 145 -29.63 -14.40 -27.24
CA ILE A 145 -28.61 -15.36 -26.80
C ILE A 145 -27.19 -14.90 -27.18
N SER A 146 -27.07 -13.75 -27.85
CA SER A 146 -25.81 -13.30 -28.45
C SER A 146 -25.28 -11.99 -27.89
N ILE A 147 -26.03 -11.35 -26.98
CA ILE A 147 -25.71 -10.06 -26.39
C ILE A 147 -25.66 -10.21 -24.87
N TYR A 148 -24.55 -9.81 -24.27
CA TYR A 148 -24.41 -9.65 -22.83
C TYR A 148 -24.62 -8.20 -22.43
N GLU A 149 -25.24 -7.99 -21.28
CA GLU A 149 -25.34 -6.71 -20.59
C GLU A 149 -24.44 -6.72 -19.35
N ALA A 150 -23.56 -5.73 -19.24
CA ALA A 150 -22.79 -5.48 -18.04
C ALA A 150 -23.51 -4.47 -17.15
N HIS A 151 -23.70 -4.84 -15.90
CA HIS A 151 -24.41 -4.04 -14.91
C HIS A 151 -23.45 -3.56 -13.83
N PHE A 152 -23.67 -2.33 -13.35
CA PHE A 152 -22.97 -1.76 -12.19
C PHE A 152 -24.01 -1.26 -11.19
N PHE A 153 -23.97 -1.76 -9.95
CA PHE A 153 -24.98 -1.53 -8.93
C PHE A 153 -26.43 -1.82 -9.41
N GLY A 154 -26.60 -2.81 -10.31
CA GLY A 154 -27.90 -3.15 -10.91
C GLY A 154 -28.38 -2.20 -12.00
N PHE A 155 -27.58 -1.23 -12.43
CA PHE A 155 -27.87 -0.42 -13.61
C PHE A 155 -27.09 -0.94 -14.82
N LYS A 156 -27.77 -1.10 -15.95
CA LYS A 156 -27.12 -1.43 -17.22
C LYS A 156 -26.15 -0.32 -17.59
N MET A 157 -24.87 -0.66 -17.75
CA MET A 157 -23.82 0.28 -18.13
C MET A 157 -23.49 0.19 -19.61
N MET A 158 -23.46 -1.02 -20.15
CA MET A 158 -23.11 -1.30 -21.54
C MET A 158 -23.61 -2.68 -21.95
N ASP A 159 -23.77 -2.89 -23.25
CA ASP A 159 -23.96 -4.19 -23.86
C ASP A 159 -22.87 -4.49 -24.89
N PHE A 160 -22.65 -5.77 -25.15
CA PHE A 160 -21.69 -6.22 -26.14
C PHE A 160 -22.05 -7.59 -26.69
N LYS A 161 -21.72 -7.82 -27.96
CA LYS A 161 -21.95 -9.10 -28.64
C LYS A 161 -20.95 -10.15 -28.16
N ILE A 162 -21.42 -11.38 -27.95
CA ILE A 162 -20.58 -12.55 -27.68
C ILE A 162 -19.63 -12.77 -28.86
N GLY A 163 -18.37 -13.09 -28.57
CA GLY A 163 -17.33 -13.27 -29.59
C GLY A 163 -16.78 -11.96 -30.17
N SER A 164 -17.25 -10.80 -29.74
CA SER A 164 -16.63 -9.52 -30.08
C SER A 164 -15.27 -9.37 -29.40
N PHE A 165 -14.42 -8.50 -29.98
CA PHE A 165 -13.14 -8.13 -29.37
C PHE A 165 -13.29 -7.57 -27.96
N LEU A 166 -14.35 -6.78 -27.72
CA LEU A 166 -14.67 -6.22 -26.41
C LEU A 166 -15.01 -7.31 -25.38
N ALA A 167 -15.85 -8.29 -25.77
CA ALA A 167 -16.15 -9.44 -24.94
C ALA A 167 -14.88 -10.24 -24.60
N PHE A 168 -14.01 -10.44 -25.59
CA PHE A 168 -12.72 -11.11 -25.39
C PHE A 168 -11.87 -10.37 -24.34
N LEU A 169 -11.74 -9.04 -24.43
CA LEU A 169 -10.99 -8.26 -23.45
C LEU A 169 -11.58 -8.35 -22.04
N ILE A 170 -12.91 -8.19 -21.89
CA ILE A 170 -13.59 -8.21 -20.59
C ILE A 170 -13.46 -9.59 -19.92
N PHE A 171 -13.77 -10.67 -20.64
CA PHE A 171 -13.73 -12.02 -20.07
C PHE A 171 -12.31 -12.56 -19.85
N HIS A 172 -11.29 -11.94 -20.46
CA HIS A 172 -9.88 -12.29 -20.23
C HIS A 172 -9.13 -11.26 -19.36
N ALA A 173 -9.82 -10.24 -18.81
CA ALA A 173 -9.19 -9.16 -18.04
C ALA A 173 -8.35 -9.68 -16.85
N LEU A 174 -8.84 -10.71 -16.14
CA LEU A 174 -8.10 -11.36 -15.07
C LEU A 174 -6.92 -12.20 -15.58
N ASN A 175 -7.01 -12.80 -16.78
CA ASN A 175 -5.89 -13.53 -17.38
C ASN A 175 -4.73 -12.58 -17.72
N TRP A 176 -5.03 -11.39 -18.28
CA TRP A 176 -4.02 -10.36 -18.54
C TRP A 176 -3.35 -9.89 -17.24
N SER A 177 -4.15 -9.71 -16.19
CA SER A 177 -3.66 -9.36 -14.85
C SER A 177 -2.69 -10.44 -14.32
N SER A 178 -3.05 -11.71 -14.43
CA SER A 178 -2.19 -12.85 -14.04
C SER A 178 -0.85 -12.87 -14.78
N TRP A 179 -0.85 -12.65 -16.10
CA TRP A 179 0.41 -12.61 -16.87
C TRP A 179 1.34 -11.49 -16.41
N LEU A 180 0.81 -10.29 -16.17
CA LEU A 180 1.59 -9.18 -15.64
C LEU A 180 2.19 -9.52 -14.26
N VAL A 181 1.38 -10.08 -13.36
CA VAL A 181 1.84 -10.49 -12.04
C VAL A 181 2.93 -11.56 -12.13
N ILE A 182 2.77 -12.58 -12.98
CA ILE A 182 3.76 -13.65 -13.17
C ILE A 182 5.09 -13.07 -13.65
N ILE A 183 5.07 -12.26 -14.71
CA ILE A 183 6.28 -11.66 -15.31
C ILE A 183 7.08 -10.90 -14.24
N GLY A 184 6.40 -10.01 -13.50
CA GLY A 184 7.08 -9.20 -12.50
C GLY A 184 7.52 -10.00 -11.26
N SER A 185 6.67 -10.92 -10.77
CA SER A 185 6.98 -11.73 -9.58
C SER A 185 8.13 -12.70 -9.84
N VAL A 186 8.17 -13.36 -11.00
CA VAL A 186 9.28 -14.26 -11.39
C VAL A 186 10.58 -13.49 -11.50
N TYR A 187 10.59 -12.28 -12.07
CA TYR A 187 11.78 -11.43 -12.11
C TYR A 187 12.34 -11.15 -10.71
N TYR A 188 11.47 -10.73 -9.78
CA TYR A 188 11.90 -10.44 -8.40
C TYR A 188 12.29 -11.69 -7.62
N LEU A 189 11.59 -12.81 -7.85
CA LEU A 189 11.91 -14.09 -7.22
C LEU A 189 13.29 -14.57 -7.68
N ARG A 190 13.56 -14.56 -8.99
CA ARG A 190 14.88 -14.88 -9.54
C ARG A 190 15.97 -14.03 -8.89
N ARG A 191 15.78 -12.70 -8.80
CA ARG A 191 16.76 -11.80 -8.17
C ARG A 191 17.03 -12.14 -6.71
N ARG A 192 16.00 -12.55 -5.97
CA ARG A 192 16.11 -12.95 -4.56
C ARG A 192 16.84 -14.27 -4.37
N LEU A 193 16.76 -15.15 -5.36
CA LEU A 193 17.45 -16.44 -5.35
C LEU A 193 18.87 -16.36 -5.90
N THR A 194 19.24 -15.29 -6.63
CA THR A 194 20.55 -15.19 -7.29
C THR A 194 21.47 -14.10 -6.75
N ASN A 195 20.97 -13.09 -6.04
CA ASN A 195 21.80 -11.99 -5.56
C ASN A 195 22.31 -12.24 -4.12
N PRO A 196 23.65 -12.34 -3.89
CA PRO A 196 24.19 -12.67 -2.57
C PRO A 196 23.77 -11.72 -1.45
N GLY A 197 23.72 -10.41 -1.72
CA GLY A 197 23.32 -9.43 -0.72
C GLY A 197 21.85 -9.54 -0.30
N LEU A 198 20.96 -9.93 -1.22
CA LEU A 198 19.56 -10.22 -0.90
C LEU A 198 19.43 -11.54 -0.15
N ILE A 199 20.18 -12.57 -0.55
CA ILE A 199 20.17 -13.88 0.11
C ILE A 199 20.60 -13.75 1.58
N ALA A 200 21.62 -12.92 1.87
CA ALA A 200 22.13 -12.72 3.21
C ALA A 200 21.17 -11.98 4.16
N THR A 201 20.19 -11.23 3.64
CA THR A 201 19.36 -10.31 4.44
C THR A 201 17.86 -10.58 4.37
N GLN A 202 17.39 -11.41 3.44
CA GLN A 202 15.97 -11.65 3.24
C GLN A 202 15.39 -12.64 4.24
N SER A 203 14.08 -12.53 4.47
CA SER A 203 13.30 -13.48 5.25
C SER A 203 12.32 -14.25 4.35
N PHE A 204 12.03 -15.52 4.65
CA PHE A 204 11.04 -16.27 3.87
C PHE A 204 9.68 -15.58 3.86
N GLU A 205 9.16 -15.25 5.06
CA GLU A 205 7.84 -14.62 5.23
C GLU A 205 7.77 -13.23 4.60
N GLY A 206 8.76 -12.37 4.85
CA GLY A 206 8.72 -10.98 4.41
C GLY A 206 9.02 -10.79 2.92
N ASP A 207 9.75 -11.71 2.30
CA ASP A 207 10.37 -11.47 1.00
C ASP A 207 10.08 -12.51 -0.09
N LEU A 208 9.97 -13.79 0.26
CA LEU A 208 9.73 -14.87 -0.70
C LEU A 208 8.26 -15.26 -0.78
N LEU A 209 7.62 -15.50 0.37
CA LEU A 209 6.21 -15.84 0.49
C LEU A 209 5.28 -14.90 -0.31
N PRO A 210 5.41 -13.55 -0.24
CA PRO A 210 4.60 -12.65 -1.07
C PRO A 210 4.69 -12.95 -2.58
N LEU A 211 5.89 -13.20 -3.09
CA LEU A 211 6.11 -13.45 -4.51
C LEU A 211 5.56 -14.82 -4.92
N ILE A 212 5.76 -15.83 -4.07
CA ILE A 212 5.24 -17.18 -4.27
C ILE A 212 3.71 -17.16 -4.28
N LEU A 213 3.06 -16.46 -3.34
CA LEU A 213 1.61 -16.33 -3.28
C LEU A 213 1.06 -15.63 -4.53
N LEU A 214 1.68 -14.53 -4.97
CA LEU A 214 1.29 -13.84 -6.20
C LEU A 214 1.37 -14.75 -7.43
N ILE A 215 2.45 -15.54 -7.55
CA ILE A 215 2.61 -16.51 -8.64
C ILE A 215 1.54 -17.61 -8.51
N ALA A 216 1.33 -18.18 -7.33
CA ALA A 216 0.37 -19.25 -7.10
C ALA A 216 -1.05 -18.83 -7.46
N ILE A 217 -1.51 -17.64 -7.03
CA ILE A 217 -2.83 -17.10 -7.37
C ILE A 217 -2.96 -16.89 -8.88
N SER A 218 -1.94 -16.31 -9.51
CA SER A 218 -1.97 -16.00 -10.93
C SER A 218 -1.99 -17.27 -11.79
N VAL A 219 -1.16 -18.26 -11.45
CA VAL A 219 -1.08 -19.55 -12.15
C VAL A 219 -2.37 -20.33 -11.96
N THR A 220 -2.86 -20.48 -10.72
CA THR A 220 -4.12 -21.19 -10.47
C THR A 220 -5.31 -20.53 -11.16
N GLY A 221 -5.35 -19.20 -11.21
CA GLY A 221 -6.37 -18.46 -11.98
C GLY A 221 -6.30 -18.73 -13.48
N LEU A 222 -5.10 -18.77 -14.08
CA LEU A 222 -4.92 -19.17 -15.48
C LEU A 222 -5.29 -20.64 -15.72
N CYS A 223 -5.02 -21.53 -14.76
CA CYS A 223 -5.43 -22.94 -14.84
C CYS A 223 -6.95 -23.10 -14.90
N LEU A 224 -7.75 -22.24 -14.26
CA LEU A 224 -9.21 -22.26 -14.39
C LEU A 224 -9.65 -21.99 -15.83
N THR A 225 -9.11 -20.91 -16.42
CA THR A 225 -9.36 -20.58 -17.82
C THR A 225 -8.93 -21.73 -18.73
N TYR A 226 -7.74 -22.30 -18.49
CA TYR A 226 -7.22 -23.39 -19.30
C TYR A 226 -8.06 -24.65 -19.21
N SER A 227 -8.46 -25.05 -17.99
CA SER A 227 -9.34 -26.19 -17.75
C SER A 227 -10.66 -26.02 -18.50
N TYR A 228 -11.29 -24.85 -18.39
CA TYR A 228 -12.56 -24.56 -19.04
C TYR A 228 -12.46 -24.54 -20.57
N GLN A 229 -11.46 -23.84 -21.12
CA GLN A 229 -11.34 -23.63 -22.57
C GLN A 229 -10.77 -24.84 -23.33
N PHE A 230 -9.76 -25.52 -22.77
CA PHE A 230 -9.01 -26.54 -23.50
C PHE A 230 -9.26 -27.96 -22.99
N MET A 231 -9.64 -28.12 -21.71
CA MET A 231 -9.84 -29.43 -21.09
C MET A 231 -11.31 -29.76 -20.85
N LYS A 232 -12.24 -29.01 -21.44
CA LYS A 232 -13.70 -29.20 -21.29
C LYS A 232 -14.14 -29.23 -19.82
N GLY A 233 -13.46 -28.46 -18.95
CA GLY A 233 -13.76 -28.36 -17.52
C GLY A 233 -13.14 -29.47 -16.65
N PHE A 234 -12.20 -30.27 -17.16
CA PHE A 234 -11.54 -31.30 -16.35
C PHE A 234 -10.92 -30.72 -15.07
N ALA A 235 -11.28 -31.31 -13.92
CA ALA A 235 -10.84 -30.91 -12.59
C ALA A 235 -11.10 -29.42 -12.24
N TYR A 236 -12.05 -28.77 -12.90
CA TYR A 236 -12.33 -27.34 -12.70
C TYR A 236 -12.66 -27.02 -11.24
N ASP A 237 -13.55 -27.78 -10.62
CA ASP A 237 -13.98 -27.54 -9.22
C ASP A 237 -12.81 -27.66 -8.23
N PHE A 238 -11.94 -28.66 -8.44
CA PHE A 238 -10.74 -28.84 -7.62
C PHE A 238 -9.77 -27.66 -7.79
N LEU A 239 -9.52 -27.22 -9.03
CA LEU A 239 -8.70 -26.05 -9.31
C LEU A 239 -9.32 -24.77 -8.73
N ALA A 240 -10.65 -24.64 -8.74
CA ALA A 240 -11.36 -23.50 -8.21
C ALA A 240 -11.19 -23.40 -6.70
N VAL A 241 -11.27 -24.53 -5.98
CA VAL A 241 -11.00 -24.58 -4.54
C VAL A 241 -9.54 -24.21 -4.24
N ILE A 242 -8.57 -24.75 -4.98
CA ILE A 242 -7.15 -24.38 -4.80
C ILE A 242 -6.96 -22.87 -5.02
N HIS A 243 -7.51 -22.33 -6.11
CA HIS A 243 -7.44 -20.91 -6.41
C HIS A 243 -8.05 -20.08 -5.26
N ALA A 244 -9.26 -20.42 -4.82
CA ALA A 244 -9.95 -19.76 -3.72
C ALA A 244 -9.11 -19.74 -2.43
N VAL A 245 -8.56 -20.90 -2.04
CA VAL A 245 -7.72 -21.01 -0.84
C VAL A 245 -6.47 -20.13 -0.94
N THR A 246 -5.78 -20.14 -2.09
CA THR A 246 -4.60 -19.28 -2.28
C THR A 246 -4.94 -17.79 -2.20
N VAL A 247 -6.07 -17.37 -2.78
CA VAL A 247 -6.56 -15.98 -2.72
C VAL A 247 -6.92 -15.59 -1.29
N ILE A 248 -7.66 -16.43 -0.55
CA ILE A 248 -8.08 -16.14 0.82
C ILE A 248 -6.87 -16.04 1.75
N MET A 249 -5.92 -16.96 1.66
CA MET A 249 -4.67 -16.87 2.43
C MET A 249 -3.93 -15.57 2.15
N PHE A 250 -3.87 -15.16 0.89
CA PHE A 250 -3.26 -13.88 0.51
C PHE A 250 -4.02 -12.68 1.08
N LEU A 251 -5.35 -12.65 0.98
CA LEU A 251 -6.18 -11.59 1.55
C LEU A 251 -5.97 -11.44 3.07
N ILE A 252 -5.94 -12.55 3.79
CA ILE A 252 -5.65 -12.60 5.23
C ILE A 252 -4.24 -12.06 5.53
N TRP A 253 -3.28 -12.36 4.67
CA TRP A 253 -1.89 -12.00 4.88
C TRP A 253 -1.54 -10.55 4.49
N ILE A 254 -2.24 -9.92 3.53
CA ILE A 254 -2.03 -8.52 3.12
C ILE A 254 -1.85 -7.53 4.30
N PRO A 255 -2.75 -7.50 5.31
CA PRO A 255 -2.64 -6.55 6.41
C PRO A 255 -1.43 -6.79 7.29
N PHE A 256 -0.83 -7.98 7.31
CA PHE A 256 0.27 -8.32 8.22
C PHE A 256 1.61 -8.45 7.49
N GLY A 257 1.58 -8.71 6.19
CA GLY A 257 2.75 -8.86 5.36
C GLY A 257 3.33 -7.56 4.82
N LYS A 258 4.20 -7.72 3.82
CA LYS A 258 4.88 -6.64 3.12
C LYS A 258 3.92 -5.77 2.33
N PHE A 259 2.80 -6.30 1.83
CA PHE A 259 1.85 -5.57 0.99
C PHE A 259 1.13 -4.41 1.69
N PHE A 260 1.16 -4.35 3.03
CA PHE A 260 0.63 -3.20 3.76
C PHE A 260 1.24 -1.86 3.34
N HIS A 261 2.47 -1.86 2.79
CA HIS A 261 3.09 -0.65 2.23
C HIS A 261 2.24 0.00 1.12
N ILE A 262 1.44 -0.77 0.37
CA ILE A 262 0.53 -0.27 -0.66
C ILE A 262 -0.48 0.70 -0.04
N ILE A 263 -1.00 0.36 1.14
CA ILE A 263 -1.98 1.18 1.87
C ILE A 263 -1.33 2.43 2.48
N GLN A 264 -0.07 2.34 2.90
CA GLN A 264 0.66 3.48 3.46
C GLN A 264 1.14 4.47 2.39
N ARG A 265 1.32 4.00 1.16
CA ARG A 265 1.96 4.78 0.09
C ARG A 265 1.26 6.10 -0.24
N PRO A 266 -0.08 6.19 -0.31
CA PRO A 266 -0.76 7.47 -0.49
C PRO A 266 -0.40 8.53 0.57
N ALA A 267 -0.07 8.12 1.80
CA ALA A 267 0.35 9.05 2.85
C ALA A 267 1.69 9.74 2.56
N GLN A 268 2.53 9.18 1.68
CA GLN A 268 3.78 9.83 1.24
C GLN A 268 3.50 11.14 0.49
N ILE A 269 2.36 11.24 -0.19
CA ILE A 269 1.97 12.47 -0.88
C ILE A 269 1.79 13.61 0.14
N GLY A 270 1.19 13.32 1.30
CA GLY A 270 1.08 14.27 2.40
C GLY A 270 2.43 14.74 2.92
N ALA A 271 3.43 13.85 3.00
CA ALA A 271 4.80 14.20 3.37
C ALA A 271 5.50 15.07 2.31
N HIS A 272 5.21 14.88 1.01
CA HIS A 272 5.73 15.76 -0.04
C HIS A 272 5.14 17.18 0.04
N ILE A 273 3.84 17.31 0.32
CA ILE A 273 3.20 18.61 0.58
C ILE A 273 3.85 19.26 1.80
N TYR A 274 4.00 18.50 2.89
CA TYR A 274 4.64 18.97 4.11
C TYR A 274 6.04 19.53 3.85
N LYS A 275 6.88 18.81 3.11
CA LYS A 275 8.23 19.26 2.75
C LYS A 275 8.19 20.54 1.91
N LYS A 276 7.31 20.59 0.89
CA LYS A 276 7.21 21.73 -0.02
C LYS A 276 6.75 23.01 0.70
N GLU A 277 5.75 22.90 1.57
CA GLU A 277 5.29 24.02 2.39
C GLU A 277 6.32 24.41 3.45
N GLY A 278 7.04 23.44 4.00
CA GLY A 278 8.17 23.70 4.90
C GLY A 278 9.26 24.54 4.23
N ILE A 279 9.67 24.21 3.00
CA ILE A 279 10.69 24.97 2.25
C ILE A 279 10.25 26.42 2.04
N LYS A 280 8.97 26.65 1.69
CA LYS A 280 8.43 28.01 1.52
C LYS A 280 8.45 28.84 2.80
N LYS A 281 8.39 28.20 3.97
CA LYS A 281 8.39 28.86 5.27
C LYS A 281 9.81 29.13 5.81
N GLY A 282 10.84 28.62 5.14
CA GLY A 282 12.23 28.79 5.52
C GLY A 282 12.90 27.50 6.03
N MET A 283 14.22 27.52 5.94
CA MET A 283 15.09 26.43 6.35
C MET A 283 15.67 26.72 7.74
N ALA A 284 15.88 25.67 8.52
CA ALA A 284 16.68 25.71 9.72
C ALA A 284 18.16 25.78 9.35
N VAL A 285 18.88 26.69 9.99
CA VAL A 285 20.32 26.88 9.85
C VAL A 285 21.02 26.21 11.02
N CYS A 286 22.01 25.38 10.74
CA CYS A 286 22.76 24.68 11.77
C CYS A 286 23.65 25.66 12.55
N PRO A 287 23.54 25.75 13.90
CA PRO A 287 24.38 26.64 14.70
C PRO A 287 25.87 26.33 14.63
N HIS A 288 26.24 25.09 14.28
CA HIS A 288 27.64 24.65 14.20
C HIS A 288 28.26 24.90 12.83
N THR A 289 27.54 24.57 11.75
CA THR A 289 28.08 24.65 10.39
C THR A 289 27.70 25.94 9.66
N GLY A 290 26.68 26.67 10.14
CA GLY A 290 26.16 27.87 9.46
C GLY A 290 25.30 27.57 8.21
N GLU A 291 25.14 26.30 7.86
CA GLU A 291 24.47 25.85 6.63
C GLU A 291 23.00 25.47 6.87
N GLU A 292 22.16 25.71 5.86
CA GLU A 292 20.77 25.24 5.82
C GLU A 292 20.73 23.71 5.65
N PHE A 293 19.89 23.00 6.42
CA PHE A 293 19.88 21.52 6.35
C PHE A 293 18.51 20.85 6.34
N ALA A 294 17.49 21.45 6.95
CA ALA A 294 16.12 20.94 6.98
C ALA A 294 15.14 22.11 7.06
N THR A 295 13.84 21.88 6.82
CA THR A 295 12.86 22.96 6.99
C THR A 295 12.70 23.30 8.47
N GLN A 296 12.54 24.58 8.82
CA GLN A 296 12.35 24.97 10.23
C GLN A 296 11.12 24.26 10.83
N LEU A 297 10.05 24.18 10.05
CA LEU A 297 8.85 23.41 10.37
C LEU A 297 9.17 21.96 10.78
N HIS A 298 10.10 21.29 10.09
CA HIS A 298 10.47 19.92 10.39
C HIS A 298 11.21 19.80 11.72
N ILE A 299 12.11 20.73 12.01
CA ILE A 299 12.85 20.74 13.27
C ILE A 299 11.91 21.00 14.45
N ASP A 300 11.00 21.97 14.31
CA ASP A 300 10.02 22.29 15.35
C ASP A 300 9.09 21.11 15.62
N ASP A 301 8.57 20.47 14.57
CA ASP A 301 7.72 19.29 14.70
C ASP A 301 8.49 18.10 15.29
N LEU A 302 9.77 17.94 14.93
CA LEU A 302 10.63 16.89 15.48
C LEU A 302 10.82 17.08 16.99
N LYS A 303 11.06 18.30 17.47
CA LYS A 303 11.16 18.60 18.91
C LYS A 303 9.90 18.20 19.68
N ILE A 304 8.72 18.46 19.10
CA ILE A 304 7.43 18.05 19.69
C ILE A 304 7.32 16.52 19.72
N VAL A 305 7.63 15.86 18.61
CA VAL A 305 7.50 14.40 18.48
C VAL A 305 8.48 13.65 19.39
N THR A 306 9.73 14.09 19.49
CA THR A 306 10.72 13.45 20.39
C THR A 306 10.29 13.55 21.83
N LYS A 307 9.78 14.71 22.26
CA LYS A 307 9.25 14.91 23.62
C LYS A 307 8.06 13.99 23.89
N GLN A 308 7.14 13.82 22.94
CA GLN A 308 6.01 12.88 23.06
C GLN A 308 6.45 11.42 23.14
N LEU A 309 7.59 11.08 22.53
CA LEU A 309 8.19 9.76 22.60
C LEU A 309 9.02 9.53 23.87
N GLY A 310 9.14 10.54 24.75
CA GLY A 310 9.91 10.46 25.98
C GLY A 310 11.40 10.76 25.82
N PHE A 311 11.82 11.32 24.68
CA PHE A 311 13.20 11.77 24.45
C PHE A 311 13.29 13.29 24.60
N ASP A 312 14.04 13.74 25.59
CA ASP A 312 14.37 15.15 25.76
C ASP A 312 15.76 15.44 25.18
N PHE A 313 15.80 16.32 24.20
CA PHE A 313 17.02 16.79 23.53
C PHE A 313 17.25 18.29 23.78
N THR A 314 16.54 18.86 24.75
CA THR A 314 16.72 20.26 25.13
C THR A 314 17.91 20.41 26.08
N HIS A 315 18.66 21.47 25.88
CA HIS A 315 19.76 21.91 26.73
C HIS A 315 19.24 22.84 27.83
N GLU A 316 20.03 23.03 28.89
CA GLU A 316 19.71 23.95 29.99
C GLU A 316 19.57 25.41 29.52
N ASP A 317 20.28 25.78 28.44
CA ASP A 317 20.22 27.10 27.81
C ASP A 317 18.99 27.30 26.88
N GLY A 318 18.13 26.28 26.77
CA GLY A 318 16.94 26.29 25.91
C GLY A 318 17.20 25.92 24.45
N THR A 319 18.46 25.69 24.03
CA THR A 319 18.78 25.17 22.70
C THR A 319 18.51 23.66 22.62
N SER A 320 18.56 23.06 21.43
CA SER A 320 18.38 21.61 21.30
C SER A 320 19.43 20.96 20.41
N HIS A 321 19.82 19.73 20.74
CA HIS A 321 20.59 18.88 19.84
C HIS A 321 19.90 18.68 18.47
N LEU A 322 18.58 18.88 18.39
CA LEU A 322 17.83 18.79 17.15
C LEU A 322 18.07 19.98 16.20
N ASP A 323 18.61 21.10 16.70
CA ASP A 323 18.97 22.27 15.90
C ASP A 323 20.25 22.05 15.07
N LEU A 324 21.02 21.01 15.39
CA LEU A 324 22.22 20.65 14.66
C LEU A 324 21.89 19.83 13.41
N SER A 325 22.58 20.15 12.30
CA SER A 325 22.59 19.32 11.11
C SER A 325 23.16 17.92 11.41
N PRO A 326 22.91 16.90 10.56
CA PRO A 326 23.52 15.58 10.74
C PRO A 326 25.05 15.63 10.85
N GLU A 327 25.69 16.56 10.13
CA GLU A 327 27.11 16.82 10.25
C GLU A 327 27.46 17.48 11.59
N GLY A 328 26.74 18.54 11.98
CA GLY A 328 26.94 19.20 13.27
C GLY A 328 26.81 18.24 14.45
N LYS A 329 25.87 17.29 14.39
CA LYS A 329 25.73 16.23 15.41
C LYS A 329 26.95 15.32 15.48
N ARG A 330 27.48 14.87 14.32
CA ARG A 330 28.69 14.04 14.28
C ARG A 330 29.91 14.80 14.80
N SER A 331 30.06 16.08 14.41
CA SER A 331 31.17 16.93 14.89
C SER A 331 31.11 17.15 16.39
N ARG A 332 29.92 17.42 16.96
CA ARG A 332 29.75 17.57 18.41
C ARG A 332 30.05 16.28 19.17
N LEU A 333 29.65 15.13 18.63
CA LEU A 333 30.00 13.82 19.21
C LEU A 333 31.52 13.60 19.19
N ALA A 334 32.19 13.91 18.07
CA ALA A 334 33.64 13.80 17.96
C ALA A 334 34.36 14.74 18.94
N GLN A 335 33.89 15.98 19.11
CA GLN A 335 34.42 16.92 20.09
C GLN A 335 34.27 16.40 21.52
N ALA A 336 33.13 15.80 21.87
CA ALA A 336 32.92 15.20 23.18
C ALA A 336 33.87 14.01 23.43
N HIS A 337 34.05 13.13 22.43
CA HIS A 337 35.02 12.04 22.53
C HIS A 337 36.46 12.54 22.69
N LEU A 338 36.85 13.58 21.94
CA LEU A 338 38.18 14.18 22.08
C LEU A 338 38.37 14.76 23.49
N LYS A 339 37.37 15.49 24.01
CA LYS A 339 37.41 16.06 25.35
C LYS A 339 37.60 14.98 26.43
N ALA A 340 36.79 13.91 26.38
CA ALA A 340 36.90 12.80 27.32
C ALA A 340 38.28 12.11 27.26
N ARG A 341 38.86 11.96 26.07
CA ARG A 341 40.22 11.42 25.89
C ARG A 341 41.29 12.33 26.49
N LEU A 342 41.20 13.63 26.23
CA LEU A 342 42.10 14.62 26.82
C LEU A 342 42.03 14.60 28.36
N GLU A 343 40.83 14.47 28.94
CA GLU A 343 40.62 14.37 30.39
C GLU A 343 41.18 13.06 30.97
N SER A 344 41.13 11.96 30.21
CA SER A 344 41.69 10.66 30.63
C SER A 344 43.22 10.57 30.57
N GLY A 345 43.89 11.55 29.94
CA GLY A 345 45.33 11.53 29.71
C GLY A 345 45.80 10.56 28.62
N SER A 346 44.89 9.78 28.01
CA SER A 346 45.21 8.92 26.87
C SER A 346 44.37 9.29 25.64
N LEU A 347 45.05 9.64 24.55
CA LEU A 347 44.42 9.95 23.26
C LEU A 347 44.07 8.69 22.45
N PHE A 348 44.73 7.57 22.75
CA PHE A 348 44.59 6.31 22.05
C PHE A 348 44.46 5.19 23.08
N GLY A 349 43.42 4.36 22.94
CA GLY A 349 43.28 3.12 23.70
C GLY A 349 44.18 2.04 23.11
#